data_AF-A0A836FN29-F1
#
_entry.id   AF-A0A836FN29-F1
#
_cell.length_a   1.000
_cell.length_b   1.000
_cell.length_c   1.000
_cell.angle_alpha   90.00
_cell.angle_beta   90.00
_cell.angle_gamma   90.00
#
_symmetry.space_group_name_H-M   'P 1'
#
loop_
_entity.id
_entity.type
_entity.pdbx_description
1 polymer ?
#
loop_
_entity_poly.entity_id
_entity_poly.type
_entity_poly.pdbx_seq_one_letter_code
_entity_poly.pdbx_strand_id
1 'polypeptide(L)'
;MSIQSPAKCEIRSVIRYLVWKGKTPVEVYNEVKTAYGDKGMNRTNVFKWCREFKNGRTSVHDDQRSGRPSILTDDIVEKATNSMEMKFLRSIVTGDETWVEKSFQPTRR
;
A
#
# COMPACT_ATOMS: atom_id res chain seq x y z
N MET A 1 11.63 -0.03 -32.11
CA MET A 1 11.82 -1.09 -31.09
C MET A 1 10.99 -0.70 -29.87
N SER A 2 10.16 -1.61 -29.36
CA SER A 2 9.39 -1.41 -28.13
C SER A 2 9.75 -2.51 -27.15
N ILE A 3 10.07 -2.15 -25.90
CA ILE A 3 10.43 -3.11 -24.86
C ILE A 3 9.16 -3.91 -24.50
N GLN A 4 9.24 -5.24 -24.64
CA GLN A 4 8.05 -6.10 -24.63
C GLN A 4 7.46 -6.34 -23.23
N SER A 5 8.13 -5.98 -22.13
CA SER A 5 7.55 -6.03 -20.78
C SER A 5 8.47 -5.36 -19.75
N PRO A 6 8.48 -4.01 -19.68
CA PRO A 6 9.30 -3.32 -18.70
C PRO A 6 8.75 -3.50 -17.27
N ALA A 7 9.63 -3.73 -16.31
CA ALA A 7 9.28 -3.63 -14.90
C ALA A 7 8.97 -2.17 -14.54
N LYS A 8 8.06 -1.94 -13.58
CA LYS A 8 7.68 -0.58 -13.18
C LYS A 8 8.88 0.23 -12.67
N CYS A 9 9.80 -0.40 -11.96
CA CYS A 9 11.02 0.23 -11.48
C CYS A 9 11.95 0.66 -12.64
N GLU A 10 12.01 -0.08 -13.75
CA GLU A 10 12.81 0.31 -14.92
C GLU A 10 12.28 1.60 -15.56
N ILE A 11 10.97 1.70 -15.77
CA ILE A 11 10.35 2.93 -16.29
C ILE A 11 10.60 4.10 -15.32
N ARG A 12 10.51 3.87 -14.01
CA ARG A 12 10.77 4.91 -12.99
C ARG A 12 12.24 5.35 -12.97
N SER A 13 13.17 4.44 -13.20
CA SER A 13 14.60 4.76 -13.36
C SER A 13 14.84 5.67 -14.56
N VAL A 14 14.18 5.40 -15.70
CA VAL A 14 14.23 6.27 -16.88
C VAL A 14 13.65 7.65 -16.57
N ILE A 15 12.47 7.70 -15.93
CA ILE A 15 11.86 8.97 -15.52
C ILE A 15 12.82 9.76 -14.61
N ARG A 16 13.45 9.11 -13.62
CA ARG A 16 14.42 9.76 -12.72
C ARG A 16 15.60 10.35 -13.49
N TYR A 17 16.18 9.60 -14.43
CA TYR A 17 17.27 10.07 -15.28
C TYR A 17 16.86 11.28 -16.12
N LEU A 18 15.67 11.26 -16.73
CA LEU A 18 15.18 12.36 -17.57
C LEU A 18 14.86 13.62 -16.76
N VAL A 19 14.33 13.47 -15.54
CA VAL A 19 14.14 14.57 -14.59
C VAL A 19 15.49 15.18 -14.20
N TRP A 20 16.50 14.36 -13.91
CA TRP A 20 17.87 14.82 -13.64
C TRP A 20 18.48 15.57 -14.83
N LYS A 21 18.17 15.16 -16.06
CA LYS A 21 18.53 15.89 -17.30
C LYS A 21 17.78 17.22 -17.47
N GLY A 22 16.86 17.57 -16.58
CA GLY A 22 16.11 18.83 -16.62
C GLY A 22 14.88 18.82 -17.53
N LYS A 23 14.45 17.65 -18.03
CA LYS A 23 13.28 17.58 -18.92
C LYS A 23 11.98 17.91 -18.20
N THR A 24 11.06 18.52 -18.92
CA THR A 24 9.70 18.81 -18.44
C THR A 24 8.89 17.51 -18.36
N PRO A 25 7.87 17.44 -17.48
CA PRO A 25 7.02 16.24 -17.38
C PRO A 25 6.35 15.81 -18.69
N VAL A 26 6.09 16.77 -19.60
CA VAL A 26 5.52 16.50 -20.92
C VAL A 26 6.54 15.78 -21.82
N GLU A 27 7.78 16.26 -21.88
CA GLU A 27 8.85 15.61 -22.64
C GLU A 27 9.15 14.21 -22.10
N VAL A 28 9.20 14.05 -20.77
CA VAL A 28 9.38 12.76 -20.12
C VAL A 28 8.28 11.77 -20.53
N TYR A 29 7.02 12.21 -20.53
CA TYR A 29 5.90 11.36 -20.94
C TYR A 29 6.03 10.94 -22.41
N ASN A 30 6.39 11.86 -23.31
CA ASN A 30 6.56 11.56 -24.73
C ASN A 30 7.68 10.53 -24.94
N GLU A 31 8.81 10.64 -24.24
CA GLU A 31 9.90 9.67 -24.32
C GLU A 31 9.53 8.30 -23.76
N VAL A 32 8.85 8.26 -22.61
CA VAL A 32 8.32 7.01 -22.05
C VAL A 32 7.33 6.36 -23.04
N LYS A 33 6.46 7.15 -23.68
CA LYS A 33 5.50 6.64 -24.67
C LYS A 33 6.21 6.11 -25.92
N THR A 34 7.24 6.80 -26.40
CA THR A 34 8.04 6.36 -27.57
C THR A 34 8.81 5.08 -27.27
N ALA A 35 9.41 4.95 -26.09
CA ALA A 35 10.23 3.79 -25.73
C ALA A 35 9.42 2.53 -25.38
N TYR A 36 8.30 2.70 -24.68
CA TYR A 36 7.52 1.59 -24.10
C TYR A 36 6.13 1.40 -24.71
N GLY A 37 5.68 2.32 -25.57
CA GLY A 37 4.37 2.23 -26.24
C GLY A 37 3.22 2.13 -25.24
N ASP A 38 2.35 1.14 -25.43
CA ASP A 38 1.20 0.89 -24.54
C ASP A 38 1.57 0.18 -23.24
N LYS A 39 2.76 -0.40 -23.17
CA LYS A 39 3.31 -1.04 -21.96
C LYS A 39 3.96 -0.02 -21.02
N GLY A 40 4.05 1.24 -21.46
CA GLY A 40 4.58 2.35 -20.68
C GLY A 40 3.65 2.78 -19.55
N MET A 41 4.20 3.61 -18.66
CA MET A 41 3.44 4.19 -17.57
C MET A 41 2.48 5.27 -18.10
N ASN A 42 1.25 5.29 -17.57
CA ASN A 42 0.27 6.31 -17.97
C ASN A 42 0.73 7.73 -17.59
N ARG A 43 0.15 8.74 -18.24
CA ARG A 43 0.52 10.15 -18.08
C ARG A 43 0.47 10.62 -16.61
N THR A 44 -0.58 10.27 -15.88
CA THR A 44 -0.77 10.66 -14.48
C THR A 44 0.36 10.13 -13.58
N ASN A 45 0.72 8.86 -13.75
CA ASN A 45 1.79 8.25 -12.97
C ASN A 45 3.17 8.81 -13.36
N VAL A 46 3.43 9.07 -14.65
CA VAL A 46 4.67 9.74 -15.07
C VAL A 46 4.81 11.09 -14.39
N PHE A 47 3.74 11.90 -14.38
CA PHE A 47 3.75 13.23 -13.76
C PHE A 47 3.94 13.15 -12.23
N LYS A 48 3.30 12.17 -11.58
CA LYS A 48 3.52 11.88 -10.16
C LYS A 48 5.02 11.62 -9.91
N TRP A 49 5.62 10.68 -10.63
CA TRP A 49 7.05 10.36 -10.44
C TRP A 49 7.98 11.53 -10.76
N CYS A 50 7.67 12.33 -11.79
CA CYS A 50 8.41 13.57 -12.06
C CYS A 50 8.39 14.52 -10.86
N ARG A 51 7.23 14.71 -10.21
CA ARG A 51 7.10 15.54 -9.01
C ARG A 51 7.89 14.96 -7.83
N GLU A 52 7.76 13.67 -7.57
CA GLU A 52 8.48 12.99 -6.48
C GLU A 52 10.00 13.13 -6.63
N PHE A 53 10.54 12.91 -7.83
CA PHE A 53 11.97 13.05 -8.10
C PHE A 53 12.45 14.50 -8.02
N LYS A 54 11.64 15.47 -8.48
CA LYS A 54 11.93 16.90 -8.27
C LYS A 54 11.97 17.28 -6.79
N ASN A 55 11.15 16.63 -5.97
CA ASN A 55 11.12 16.83 -4.52
C ASN A 55 12.24 16.07 -3.77
N GLY A 56 13.18 15.45 -4.49
CA GLY A 56 14.36 14.82 -3.89
C GLY A 56 14.21 13.33 -3.57
N ARG A 57 13.11 12.67 -3.96
CA ARG A 57 13.02 11.20 -3.85
C ARG A 57 14.14 10.55 -4.66
N THR A 58 14.79 9.52 -4.10
CA THR A 58 15.84 8.76 -4.80
C THR A 58 15.43 7.33 -5.14
N SER A 59 14.51 6.75 -4.36
CA SER A 59 13.99 5.40 -4.57
C SER A 59 13.04 5.31 -5.77
N VAL A 60 13.23 4.28 -6.60
CA VAL A 60 12.36 3.92 -7.74
C VAL A 60 11.30 2.88 -7.38
N HIS A 61 11.35 2.34 -6.16
CA HIS A 61 10.36 1.41 -5.64
C HIS A 61 9.25 2.20 -4.94
N ASP A 62 8.05 1.62 -4.91
CA ASP A 62 6.97 2.17 -4.09
C ASP A 62 7.36 2.00 -2.61
N ASP A 63 6.95 2.95 -1.77
CA ASP A 63 7.19 2.83 -0.34
C ASP A 63 6.39 1.67 0.22
N GLN A 64 6.92 1.06 1.28
CA GLN A 64 6.25 -0.04 1.94
C GLN A 64 4.85 0.43 2.36
N ARG A 65 3.83 -0.16 1.75
CA ARG A 65 2.45 0.22 2.03
C ARG A 65 2.18 -0.22 3.45
N SER A 66 2.03 0.73 4.37
CA SER A 66 1.48 0.44 5.68
C SER A 66 0.11 -0.19 5.45
N GLY A 67 0.04 -1.52 5.59
CA GLY A 67 -1.23 -2.23 5.65
C GLY A 67 -2.02 -1.79 6.87
N ARG A 68 -3.22 -2.36 7.05
CA ARG A 68 -3.93 -2.23 8.33
C ARG A 68 -2.97 -2.68 9.44
N PRO A 69 -2.65 -1.85 10.44
CA PRO A 69 -1.81 -2.27 11.55
C PRO A 69 -2.47 -3.50 12.19
N SER A 70 -1.77 -4.64 12.20
CA SER A 70 -2.15 -5.73 13.09
C SER A 70 -1.80 -5.26 14.50
N ILE A 71 -2.74 -4.60 15.16
CA ILE A 71 -2.62 -4.14 16.55
C ILE A 71 -2.55 -5.34 17.51
N LEU A 72 -2.73 -6.57 17.01
CA LEU A 72 -2.48 -7.78 17.79
C LEU A 72 -0.98 -8.11 17.73
N THR A 73 -0.21 -7.51 18.63
CA THR A 73 1.11 -8.03 19.01
C THR A 73 0.94 -9.00 20.17
N ASP A 74 1.81 -10.00 20.30
CA ASP A 74 1.73 -11.00 21.38
C ASP A 74 1.70 -10.35 22.77
N ASP A 75 2.39 -9.21 22.95
CA ASP A 75 2.34 -8.40 24.18
C ASP A 75 0.94 -7.89 24.55
N ILE A 76 0.13 -7.52 23.54
CA ILE A 76 -1.25 -7.05 23.74
C ILE A 76 -2.16 -8.25 24.02
N VAL A 77 -1.94 -9.39 23.37
CA VAL A 77 -2.65 -10.64 23.63
C VAL A 77 -2.36 -11.15 25.05
N GLU A 78 -1.10 -11.12 25.48
CA GLU A 78 -0.69 -11.57 26.81
C GLU A 78 -1.25 -10.66 27.93
N LYS A 79 -1.24 -9.33 27.73
CA LYS A 79 -1.88 -8.40 28.67
C LYS A 79 -3.40 -8.54 28.72
N ALA A 80 -4.04 -8.75 27.57
CA ALA A 80 -5.49 -8.93 27.48
C ALA A 80 -5.94 -10.28 28.06
N THR A 81 -5.13 -11.32 27.93
CA THR A 81 -5.39 -12.62 28.54
C THR A 81 -5.20 -12.55 30.05
N ASN A 82 -4.07 -12.08 30.57
CA ASN A 82 -3.77 -12.13 32.00
C ASN A 82 -4.64 -11.19 32.88
N SER A 83 -5.35 -10.22 32.28
CA SER A 83 -6.34 -9.42 33.00
C SER A 83 -7.66 -10.18 33.21
N MET A 84 -7.96 -10.56 34.46
CA MET A 84 -9.21 -11.24 34.83
C MET A 84 -10.47 -10.41 34.55
N GLU A 85 -10.33 -9.09 34.39
CA GLU A 85 -11.47 -8.17 34.20
C GLU A 85 -12.01 -8.13 32.77
N MET A 86 -11.18 -8.46 31.76
CA MET A 86 -11.55 -8.31 30.36
C MET A 86 -12.02 -9.61 29.72
N LYS A 87 -12.98 -10.28 30.37
CA LYS A 87 -13.59 -11.53 29.85
C LYS A 87 -14.17 -11.36 28.44
N PHE A 88 -14.71 -10.17 28.16
CA PHE A 88 -15.25 -9.80 26.84
C PHE A 88 -14.19 -9.77 25.74
N LEU A 89 -13.02 -9.18 26.01
CA LEU A 89 -11.95 -9.07 25.02
C LEU A 89 -11.20 -10.39 24.86
N ARG A 90 -11.03 -11.15 25.95
CA ARG A 90 -10.43 -12.48 25.90
C ARG A 90 -11.19 -13.37 24.92
N SER A 91 -12.53 -13.41 24.98
CA SER A 91 -13.30 -14.28 24.08
C SER A 91 -13.35 -13.83 22.62
N ILE A 92 -13.20 -12.53 22.35
CA ILE A 92 -12.99 -12.02 20.99
C ILE A 92 -11.63 -12.45 20.45
N VAL A 93 -10.59 -12.44 21.29
CA VAL A 93 -9.22 -12.78 20.90
C VAL A 93 -9.01 -14.29 20.79
N THR A 94 -9.66 -15.10 21.63
CA THR A 94 -9.53 -16.57 21.62
C THR A 94 -10.56 -17.29 20.74
N GLY A 95 -11.58 -16.60 20.25
CA GLY A 95 -12.55 -17.15 19.29
C GLY A 95 -13.45 -18.25 19.87
N ASP A 96 -13.76 -18.22 21.17
CA ASP A 96 -14.77 -19.12 21.75
C ASP A 96 -16.18 -18.62 21.38
N GLU A 97 -16.93 -19.44 20.65
CA GLU A 97 -18.25 -19.14 20.07
C GLU A 97 -19.39 -19.04 21.11
N THR A 98 -19.10 -18.62 22.35
CA THR A 98 -20.11 -18.47 23.42
C THR A 98 -21.10 -17.31 23.19
N TRP A 99 -20.90 -16.53 22.13
CA TRP A 99 -21.69 -15.34 21.78
C TRP A 99 -23.10 -15.61 21.27
N VAL A 100 -23.42 -16.83 20.85
CA VAL A 100 -24.72 -17.12 20.20
C VAL A 100 -25.85 -17.25 21.23
N GLU A 101 -25.59 -17.67 22.47
CA GLU A 101 -26.65 -17.97 23.44
C GLU A 101 -27.15 -16.77 24.27
N LYS A 102 -26.34 -15.72 24.49
CA LYS A 102 -26.72 -14.64 25.42
C LYS A 102 -27.45 -13.45 24.81
N SER A 103 -27.48 -13.32 23.48
CA SER A 103 -28.05 -12.15 22.80
C SER A 103 -29.41 -12.37 22.13
N PHE A 104 -30.04 -13.54 22.26
CA PHE A 104 -31.40 -13.76 21.75
C PHE A 104 -32.36 -14.16 22.89
N GLN A 105 -32.85 -13.16 23.62
CA GLN A 105 -34.07 -13.28 24.43
C GLN A 105 -35.21 -12.66 23.60
N PRO A 106 -36.01 -13.44 22.86
CA PRO A 106 -37.19 -12.89 22.22
C PRO A 106 -38.21 -12.56 23.32
N THR A 107 -38.48 -11.26 23.50
CA THR A 107 -39.59 -10.78 24.33
C THR A 107 -40.88 -11.36 23.79
N ARG A 108 -41.40 -12.41 24.46
CA ARG A 108 -42.79 -12.87 24.29
C ARG A 108 -43.72 -11.78 24.83
N ARG A 109 -44.60 -11.28 23.97
CA ARG A 109 -45.85 -10.63 24.37
C ARG A 109 -47.00 -11.44 23.79
#